data_AF-A0AAV4SK66-F1
#
_entry.id   AF-A0AAV4SK66-F1
#
_cell.length_a   1.000
_cell.length_b   1.000
_cell.length_c   1.000
_cell.angle_alpha   90.00
_cell.angle_beta   90.00
_cell.angle_gamma   90.00
#
_symmetry.space_group_name_H-M   'P 1'
#
loop_
_entity.id
_entity.type
_entity.pdbx_description
1 polymer ?
#
loop_
_entity_poly.entity_id
_entity_poly.type
_entity_poly.pdbx_seq_one_letter_code
_entity_poly.pdbx_strand_id
1 'polypeptide(L)'
;MYFVGILFSLFVIYAAAEKVPFIPCKDSISVLGVAIHPCNSIDIEGWKTCVVSRQTVIRVQAAVLAPFSAHNLETVASASVNNHLIPLPHSGINPCVENIMPRNKF
;
A
#
# COMPACT_ATOMS: atom_id res chain seq x y z
N MET A 1 23.65 -10.65 32.82
CA MET A 1 23.88 -10.60 31.36
C MET A 1 22.66 -11.09 30.58
N TYR A 2 21.47 -10.49 30.79
CA TYR A 2 20.23 -10.87 30.09
C TYR A 2 19.38 -9.67 29.62
N PHE A 3 19.70 -8.46 30.05
CA PHE A 3 18.92 -7.26 29.72
C PHE A 3 19.27 -6.62 28.37
N VAL A 4 20.45 -6.92 27.81
CA VAL A 4 20.91 -6.33 26.54
C VAL A 4 20.29 -7.05 25.33
N GLY A 5 19.88 -8.33 25.48
CA GLY A 5 19.28 -9.11 24.39
C GLY A 5 17.83 -8.73 24.06
N ILE A 6 17.06 -8.25 25.05
CA ILE A 6 15.63 -7.91 24.87
C ILE A 6 15.46 -6.57 24.14
N LEU A 7 16.41 -5.63 24.33
CA LEU A 7 16.43 -4.36 23.60
C LEU A 7 16.81 -4.54 22.12
N PHE A 8 17.62 -5.55 21.78
CA PHE A 8 17.97 -5.84 20.38
C PHE A 8 16.86 -6.59 19.64
N SER A 9 16.07 -7.42 20.32
CA SER A 9 14.90 -8.08 19.70
C SER A 9 13.73 -7.12 19.43
N LEU A 10 13.64 -6.01 20.16
CA LEU A 10 12.61 -4.98 19.94
C LEU A 10 12.90 -4.05 18.75
N PHE A 11 14.12 -4.10 18.20
CA PHE A 11 14.49 -3.35 16.99
C PHE A 11 14.22 -4.11 15.68
N VAL A 12 13.81 -5.37 15.77
CA VAL A 12 13.62 -6.25 14.61
C VAL A 12 12.12 -6.38 14.35
N ILE A 13 11.65 -5.69 13.31
CA ILE A 13 10.33 -5.85 12.65
C ILE A 13 9.18 -5.00 13.23
N TYR A 14 9.35 -3.68 13.30
CA TYR A 14 8.20 -2.77 13.23
C TYR A 14 8.25 -2.02 11.89
N ALA A 15 7.76 -2.67 10.83
CA ALA A 15 7.56 -2.02 9.54
C ALA A 15 6.41 -1.02 9.68
N ALA A 16 6.73 0.24 9.95
CA ALA A 16 5.76 1.32 10.04
C ALA A 16 5.09 1.56 8.67
N ALA A 17 4.00 2.32 8.67
CA ALA A 17 3.43 2.81 7.41
C ALA A 17 4.44 3.78 6.78
N GLU A 18 4.87 3.52 5.56
CA GLU A 18 5.80 4.38 4.83
C GLU A 18 5.12 5.04 3.65
N LYS A 19 5.37 6.35 3.47
CA LYS A 19 5.03 7.05 2.23
C LYS A 19 6.00 6.59 1.14
N VAL A 20 5.45 6.16 0.01
CA VAL A 20 6.22 5.62 -1.10
C VAL A 20 6.18 6.57 -2.29
N PRO A 21 7.26 6.66 -3.07
CA PRO A 21 7.19 7.30 -4.38
C PRO A 21 6.23 6.52 -5.28
N PHE A 22 5.51 7.22 -6.14
CA PHE A 22 4.60 6.62 -7.12
C PHE A 22 4.65 7.41 -8.42
N ILE A 23 4.31 6.75 -9.53
CA ILE A 23 4.19 7.37 -10.84
C ILE A 23 2.70 7.38 -11.20
N PRO A 24 2.08 8.54 -11.43
CA PRO A 24 0.69 8.59 -11.84
C PRO A 24 0.54 7.98 -13.24
N CYS A 25 -0.44 7.09 -13.42
CA CYS A 25 -0.72 6.50 -14.73
C CYS A 25 -1.55 7.41 -15.65
N LYS A 26 -2.19 8.44 -15.09
CA LYS A 26 -3.04 9.41 -15.81
C LYS A 26 -2.91 10.79 -15.17
N ASP A 27 -2.65 11.81 -15.99
CA ASP A 27 -2.35 13.18 -15.52
C ASP A 27 -3.55 13.92 -14.90
N SER A 28 -4.76 13.38 -15.02
CA SER A 28 -6.00 14.09 -14.67
C SER A 28 -6.49 13.89 -13.22
N ILE A 29 -5.80 13.10 -12.39
CA ILE A 29 -6.21 12.82 -11.01
C ILE A 29 -5.05 13.15 -10.07
N SER A 30 -5.27 14.12 -9.18
CA SER A 30 -4.27 14.57 -8.21
C SER A 30 -4.20 13.59 -7.04
N VAL A 31 -3.46 12.50 -7.24
CA VAL A 31 -2.99 11.66 -6.13
C VAL A 31 -1.99 12.48 -5.34
N LEU A 32 -2.29 12.76 -4.07
CA LEU A 32 -1.44 13.54 -3.16
C LEU A 32 -0.34 12.71 -2.52
N GLY A 33 -0.56 11.40 -2.40
CA GLY A 33 0.37 10.50 -1.75
C GLY A 33 -0.14 9.08 -1.68
N VAL A 34 0.80 8.15 -1.59
CA VAL A 34 0.53 6.72 -1.37
C VAL A 34 1.34 6.26 -0.16
N ALA A 35 0.70 5.51 0.72
CA ALA A 35 1.33 4.88 1.88
C ALA A 35 1.05 3.38 1.88
N ILE A 36 2.06 2.58 2.24
CA ILE A 36 1.97 1.12 2.30
C ILE A 36 2.34 0.66 3.71
N HIS A 37 1.55 -0.27 4.27
CA HIS A 37 1.76 -0.83 5.60
C HIS A 37 1.44 -2.33 5.66
N PRO A 38 2.33 -3.20 6.16
CA PRO A 38 3.73 -2.93 6.46
C PRO A 38 4.54 -2.67 5.18
N CYS A 39 5.53 -1.79 5.25
CA CYS A 39 6.52 -1.62 4.19
C CYS A 39 7.92 -1.54 4.79
N ASN A 40 8.80 -2.43 4.35
CA ASN A 40 10.25 -2.28 4.52
C ASN A 40 10.78 -1.77 3.18
N SER A 41 10.92 -0.47 3.06
CA SER A 41 11.42 0.09 1.82
C SER A 41 12.93 -0.08 1.70
N ILE A 42 13.38 -0.47 0.52
CA ILE A 42 14.79 -0.49 0.16
C ILE A 42 14.99 0.35 -1.10
N ASP A 43 16.17 0.93 -1.26
CA ASP A 43 16.52 1.64 -2.48
C ASP A 43 17.00 0.63 -3.53
N ILE A 44 16.30 0.57 -4.66
CA ILE A 44 16.65 -0.26 -5.82
C ILE A 44 16.76 0.67 -7.01
N GLU A 45 17.96 0.80 -7.59
CA GLU A 45 18.19 1.64 -8.78
C GLU A 45 17.76 3.11 -8.60
N GLY A 46 17.87 3.66 -7.39
CA GLY A 46 17.45 5.02 -7.05
C GLY A 46 15.96 5.16 -6.73
N TRP A 47 15.22 4.03 -6.66
CA TRP A 47 13.80 3.99 -6.32
C TRP A 47 13.56 3.32 -4.97
N LYS A 48 12.89 4.05 -4.08
CA LYS A 48 12.42 3.52 -2.80
C LYS A 48 11.27 2.53 -3.04
N THR A 49 11.56 1.25 -2.92
CA THR A 49 10.65 0.13 -3.24
C THR A 49 10.28 -0.64 -1.98
N CYS A 50 8.98 -0.88 -1.73
CA CYS A 50 8.53 -1.73 -0.64
C CYS A 50 8.75 -3.20 -0.96
N VAL A 51 9.57 -3.89 -0.18
CA VAL A 51 9.71 -5.34 -0.26
C VAL A 51 8.70 -5.99 0.67
N VAL A 52 7.85 -6.84 0.11
CA VAL A 52 6.78 -7.52 0.82
C VAL A 52 7.05 -9.02 0.78
N SER A 53 7.08 -9.66 1.95
CA SER A 53 7.20 -11.12 2.04
C SER A 53 5.95 -11.80 1.48
N ARG A 54 6.12 -13.01 0.94
CA ARG A 54 4.98 -13.81 0.46
C ARG A 54 3.97 -14.02 1.60
N GLN A 55 2.69 -14.02 1.24
CA GLN A 55 1.56 -14.23 2.15
C GLN A 55 1.38 -13.15 3.24
N THR A 56 2.10 -12.03 3.13
CA THR A 56 1.87 -10.87 4.01
C THR A 56 0.68 -10.06 3.51
N VAL A 57 -0.23 -9.73 4.44
CA VAL A 57 -1.30 -8.78 4.17
C VAL A 57 -0.73 -7.37 4.23
N ILE A 58 -0.87 -6.63 3.14
CA ILE A 58 -0.50 -5.22 3.07
C ILE A 58 -1.75 -4.35 2.92
N ARG A 59 -1.69 -3.17 3.55
CA ARG A 59 -2.66 -2.11 3.40
C ARG A 59 -2.03 -1.01 2.56
N VAL A 60 -2.67 -0.68 1.45
CA VAL A 60 -2.31 0.45 0.59
C VAL A 60 -3.33 1.55 0.83
N GLN A 61 -2.85 2.76 1.07
CA GLN A 61 -3.68 3.95 1.25
C GLN A 61 -3.23 5.00 0.25
N ALA A 62 -4.18 5.56 -0.50
CA ALA A 62 -3.92 6.66 -1.42
C ALA A 62 -4.78 7.86 -1.02
N ALA A 63 -4.16 9.03 -0.89
CA ALA A 63 -4.87 10.29 -0.73
C ALA A 63 -5.11 10.87 -2.12
N VAL A 64 -6.37 11.07 -2.50
CA VAL A 64 -6.76 11.52 -3.84
C VAL A 64 -7.66 12.74 -3.72
N LEU A 65 -7.33 13.81 -4.45
CA LEU A 65 -8.27 14.91 -4.67
C LEU A 65 -9.13 14.58 -5.88
N ALA A 66 -10.40 14.26 -5.62
CA ALA A 66 -11.38 14.06 -6.67
C ALA A 66 -12.00 15.42 -7.06
N PRO A 67 -11.87 15.89 -8.31
CA PRO A 67 -12.53 17.12 -8.76
C PRO A 67 -14.03 16.92 -9.06
N PHE A 68 -14.61 15.78 -8.64
CA PHE A 68 -15.97 15.37 -8.90
C PHE A 68 -16.56 14.65 -7.69
N SER A 69 -17.89 14.60 -7.63
CA SER A 69 -18.63 13.76 -6.67
C SER A 69 -19.11 12.49 -7.38
N ALA A 70 -18.90 11.33 -6.76
CA ALA A 70 -19.31 10.04 -7.31
C ALA A 70 -20.03 9.19 -6.27
N HIS A 71 -21.18 8.61 -6.66
CA HIS A 71 -21.93 7.67 -5.82
C HIS A 71 -21.29 6.28 -5.79
N ASN A 72 -20.59 5.91 -6.87
CA ASN A 72 -19.85 4.66 -6.98
C ASN A 72 -18.45 4.94 -7.50
N LEU A 73 -17.46 4.33 -6.86
CA LEU A 73 -16.09 4.23 -7.32
C LEU A 73 -15.73 2.75 -7.44
N GLU A 74 -14.72 2.43 -8.24
CA GLU A 74 -14.20 1.07 -8.38
C GLU A 74 -12.69 1.12 -8.20
N THR A 75 -12.14 0.32 -7.28
CA THR A 75 -10.69 0.21 -7.07
C THR A 75 -10.14 -1.03 -7.75
N VAL A 76 -9.50 -0.84 -8.91
CA VAL A 76 -8.83 -1.94 -9.63
C VAL A 76 -7.35 -2.00 -9.27
N ALA A 77 -6.81 -3.20 -9.09
CA ALA A 77 -5.40 -3.41 -8.78
C ALA A 77 -4.79 -4.45 -9.74
N SER A 78 -3.59 -4.16 -10.23
CA SER A 78 -2.84 -5.02 -11.15
C SER A 78 -1.36 -4.98 -10.82
N ALA A 79 -0.65 -6.07 -11.10
CA ALA A 79 0.81 -6.16 -11.03
C ALA A 79 1.39 -6.19 -12.44
N SER A 80 2.55 -5.56 -12.65
CA SER A 80 3.34 -5.73 -13.88
C SER A 80 4.49 -6.68 -13.62
N VAL A 81 4.57 -7.77 -14.38
CA VAL A 81 5.70 -8.72 -14.32
C VAL A 81 6.24 -8.87 -15.73
N ASN A 82 7.50 -8.48 -15.95
CA ASN A 82 8.13 -8.50 -17.27
C ASN A 82 7.29 -7.77 -18.34
N ASN A 83 6.75 -6.59 -18.01
CA ASN A 83 5.85 -5.79 -18.85
C ASN A 83 4.50 -6.44 -19.19
N HIS A 84 4.13 -7.54 -18.55
CA HIS A 84 2.78 -8.10 -18.63
C HIS A 84 1.95 -7.68 -17.42
N LEU A 85 0.78 -7.09 -17.68
CA LEU A 85 -0.18 -6.73 -16.65
C LEU A 85 -0.99 -7.95 -16.22
N ILE A 86 -0.90 -8.28 -14.93
CA ILE A 86 -1.60 -9.38 -14.28
C ILE A 86 -2.63 -8.76 -13.32
N PRO A 87 -3.94 -8.95 -13.52
CA PRO A 87 -4.95 -8.42 -12.61
C PRO A 87 -4.88 -9.14 -11.27
N LEU A 88 -5.00 -8.40 -10.18
CA LEU A 88 -5.05 -8.98 -8.84
C LEU A 88 -6.48 -9.46 -8.54
N PRO A 89 -6.66 -10.71 -8.08
CA PRO A 89 -7.96 -11.23 -7.73
C PRO A 89 -8.54 -10.46 -6.53
N HIS A 90 -9.86 -10.23 -6.56
CA HIS A 90 -10.60 -9.43 -5.55
C HIS A 90 -10.29 -7.92 -5.54
N SER A 91 -9.75 -7.39 -6.64
CA SER A 91 -9.86 -5.97 -6.95
C SER A 91 -11.24 -5.66 -7.58
N GLY A 92 -11.67 -4.40 -7.55
CA GLY A 92 -12.96 -3.93 -8.07
C GLY A 92 -14.01 -3.62 -6.99
N ILE A 93 -13.57 -3.34 -5.75
CA ILE A 93 -14.49 -3.04 -4.64
C ILE A 93 -14.82 -1.55 -4.66
N ASN A 94 -16.03 -1.17 -4.22
CA ASN A 94 -16.40 0.23 -4.10
C ASN A 94 -15.83 0.84 -2.80
N PRO A 95 -14.82 1.74 -2.89
CA PRO A 95 -14.21 2.34 -1.71
C PRO A 95 -15.18 3.28 -0.96
N CYS A 96 -16.24 3.78 -1.60
CA CYS A 96 -17.26 4.58 -0.93
C CYS A 96 -18.03 3.78 0.13
N VAL A 97 -18.10 2.45 -0.01
CA VAL A 97 -18.74 1.56 0.97
C VAL A 97 -17.74 1.08 2.03
N GLU A 98 -16.48 0.93 1.66
CA GLU A 98 -15.41 0.42 2.52
C GLU A 98 -15.06 1.37 3.69
N ASN A 99 -15.32 2.68 3.55
CA ASN A 99 -15.16 3.67 4.62
C ASN A 99 -16.31 3.69 5.65
N ILE A 100 -17.43 3.02 5.39
CA ILE A 100 -18.63 3.05 6.26
C ILE A 100 -18.65 1.84 7.21
N MET A 101 -17.93 0.76 6.85
CA MET A 101 -17.75 -0.41 7.70
C MET A 101 -16.27 -0.79 7.72
N PRO A 102 -15.49 -0.45 8.78
CA PRO A 102 -14.20 -1.09 8.96
C PRO A 102 -14.45 -2.59 9.00
N ARG A 103 -13.88 -3.34 8.03
CA ARG A 103 -13.91 -4.80 8.10
C ARG A 103 -13.33 -5.19 9.44
N ASN A 104 -14.19 -5.69 10.33
CA ASN A 104 -13.75 -6.33 11.57
C ASN A 104 -12.73 -7.39 11.18
N LYS A 105 -11.49 -7.20 11.64
CA LYS A 105 -10.43 -8.20 11.58
C LYS A 105 -10.99 -9.49 12.21
N PHE A 106 -11.05 -10.56 11.42
CA PHE A 106 -11.01 -11.92 11.92
C PHE A 106 -9.59 -12.44 11.74
#